data_AF-A0A970F523-F1
#
_entry.id   AF-A0A970F523-F1
#
_cell.length_a   1.000
_cell.length_b   1.000
_cell.length_c   1.000
_cell.angle_alpha   90.00
_cell.angle_beta   90.00
_cell.angle_gamma   90.00
#
_symmetry.space_group_name_H-M   'P 1'
#
loop_
_entity.id
_entity.type
_entity.pdbx_description
1 polymer ?
#
loop_
_entity_poly.entity_id
_entity_poly.type
_entity_poly.pdbx_seq_one_letter_code
_entity_poly.pdbx_strand_id
1 'polypeptide(L)' 'NKSTYFLNLYIYEQAFQNGNYGYASALTWILLALVGVFTIIIFKSSDHWVYYND' A
#
# COMPACT_ATOMS: atom_id res chain seq x y z
N ASN A 1 11.17 -4.35 14.51
CA ASN A 1 9.95 -4.84 13.83
C ASN A 1 8.79 -3.84 13.92
N LYS A 2 8.98 -2.55 13.55
CA LYS A 2 7.93 -1.51 13.59
C LYS A 2 8.28 -0.39 12.60
N SER A 3 7.95 -0.56 11.33
CA SER A 3 8.05 0.52 10.32
C SER A 3 6.72 0.73 9.61
N THR A 4 5.92 -0.32 9.44
CA THR A 4 4.60 -0.27 8.78
C THR A 4 3.58 0.63 9.49
N TYR A 5 3.67 0.80 10.81
CA TYR A 5 2.71 1.63 11.55
C TYR A 5 2.91 3.13 11.33
N PHE A 6 4.08 3.59 10.89
CA PHE A 6 4.35 5.04 10.78
C PHE A 6 3.47 5.72 9.73
N LEU A 7 3.31 5.10 8.55
CA LEU A 7 2.56 5.71 7.46
C LEU A 7 1.05 5.71 7.76
N ASN A 8 0.54 4.63 8.34
CA ASN A 8 -0.87 4.54 8.72
C ASN A 8 -1.21 5.44 9.92
N LEU A 9 -0.30 5.54 10.90
CA LEU A 9 -0.42 6.47 12.03
C LEU A 9 -0.40 7.92 11.54
N TYR A 10 0.49 8.27 10.62
CA TYR A 10 0.57 9.61 10.04
C TYR A 10 -0.71 9.99 9.28
N ILE A 11 -1.28 9.08 8.49
CA ILE A 11 -2.58 9.29 7.82
C ILE A 11 -3.69 9.52 8.87
N TYR A 12 -3.70 8.73 9.94
CA TYR A 12 -4.67 8.87 11.02
C TYR A 12 -4.57 10.23 11.73
N GLU A 13 -3.36 10.66 12.07
CA GLU A 13 -3.12 11.97 12.68
C GLU A 13 -3.55 13.11 11.73
N GLN A 14 -3.22 13.02 10.44
CA GLN A 14 -3.64 14.04 9.47
C GLN A 14 -5.16 14.09 9.27
N ALA A 15 -5.84 12.93 9.25
CA ALA A 15 -7.29 12.88 9.11
C ALA A 15 -8.01 13.38 10.37
N PHE A 16 -7.64 12.87 11.54
CA PHE A 16 -8.43 13.03 12.76
C PHE A 16 -7.88 14.06 13.75
N GLN A 17 -6.57 14.30 13.78
CA GLN A 17 -5.98 15.32 14.66
C GLN A 17 -5.87 16.68 13.96
N ASN A 18 -5.41 16.69 12.70
CA ASN A 18 -5.24 17.94 11.96
C ASN A 18 -6.47 18.35 11.15
N GLY A 19 -7.48 17.48 11.04
CA GLY A 19 -8.70 17.73 10.25
C GLY A 19 -8.45 17.84 8.73
N ASN A 20 -7.27 17.42 8.26
CA ASN A 20 -6.87 17.49 6.85
C ASN A 20 -7.30 16.22 6.10
N TYR A 21 -8.61 15.96 6.08
CA TYR A 21 -9.19 14.77 5.45
C TYR A 21 -8.82 14.64 3.96
N GLY A 22 -8.70 15.77 3.24
CA GLY A 22 -8.28 15.78 1.84
C GLY A 22 -6.86 15.25 1.64
N TYR A 23 -5.90 15.73 2.43
CA TYR A 23 -4.51 15.29 2.36
C TYR A 23 -4.35 13.83 2.82
N ALA A 24 -5.04 13.45 3.90
CA ALA A 24 -5.04 12.07 4.39
C ALA A 24 -5.61 11.08 3.35
N SER A 25 -6.66 11.47 2.61
CA SER A 25 -7.23 10.65 1.54
C SER A 25 -6.27 10.46 0.36
N ALA A 26 -5.53 11.51 -0.03
CA ALA A 26 -4.53 11.44 -1.08
C ALA A 26 -3.40 10.47 -0.70
N LEU A 27 -2.90 10.55 0.54
CA LEU A 27 -1.89 9.62 1.06
C LEU A 27 -2.40 8.17 1.10
N THR A 28 -3.66 7.97 1.46
CA THR A 28 -4.29 6.64 1.48
C THR A 28 -4.38 6.03 0.09
N TRP A 29 -4.77 6.82 -0.92
CA TRP A 29 -4.82 6.38 -2.31
C TRP A 29 -3.45 6.04 -2.87
N ILE A 30 -2.40 6.78 -2.50
CA ILE A 30 -1.02 6.47 -2.87
C ILE A 30 -0.59 5.14 -2.27
N LEU A 31 -0.86 4.92 -0.98
CA LEU A 31 -0.56 3.65 -0.31
C LEU A 31 -1.30 2.48 -0.96
N LEU A 32 -2.58 2.66 -1.28
CA LEU A 32 -3.41 1.65 -1.93
C LEU A 32 -2.87 1.31 -3.34
N ALA A 33 -2.51 2.32 -4.12
CA ALA A 33 -1.90 2.11 -5.43
C ALA A 33 -0.55 1.38 -5.31
N LEU A 34 0.29 1.75 -4.35
CA LEU A 34 1.58 1.12 -4.11
C LEU A 34 1.44 -0.37 -3.81
N VAL A 35 0.58 -0.74 -2.86
CA VAL A 35 0.34 -2.15 -2.51
C VAL A 35 -0.37 -2.90 -3.64
N GLY A 36 -1.29 -2.25 -4.35
CA GLY A 36 -1.97 -2.81 -5.52
C GLY A 36 -1.00 -3.12 -6.66
N VAL A 37 -0.05 -2.23 -6.94
CA VAL A 37 1.01 -2.45 -7.94
C VAL A 37 1.90 -3.62 -7.53
N PHE A 38 2.34 -3.68 -6.27
CA PHE A 38 3.11 -4.84 -5.78
C PHE A 38 2.33 -6.15 -5.91
N THR A 39 1.03 -6.13 -5.57
CA THR A 39 0.16 -7.29 -5.72
C THR A 39 0.11 -7.73 -7.18
N ILE A 40 -0.15 -6.82 -8.13
CA ILE A 40 -0.18 -7.14 -9.57
C ILE A 40 1.16 -7.70 -10.05
N ILE A 41 2.28 -7.12 -9.61
CA ILE A 41 3.63 -7.61 -9.96
C ILE A 41 3.83 -9.03 -9.45
N ILE A 42 3.48 -9.32 -8.20
CA ILE A 42 3.61 -10.65 -7.59
C ILE A 42 2.74 -11.67 -8.32
N PHE A 43 1.49 -11.34 -8.64
CA PHE A 43 0.59 -12.21 -9.37
C PHE A 43 1.09 -12.48 -10.80
N LYS A 44 1.54 -11.44 -11.52
CA LYS A 44 2.11 -11.57 -12.86
C LYS A 44 3.42 -12.37 -12.87
N SER A 45 4.25 -12.22 -11.84
CA SER A 45 5.47 -13.02 -11.66
C SER A 45 5.16 -14.47 -11.29
N SER A 46 4.08 -14.71 -10.54
CA SER A 46 3.64 -16.06 -10.17
C SER A 46 3.18 -16.84 -11.40
N ASP A 47 2.43 -16.21 -12.31
CA ASP A 47 1.98 -16.81 -13.58
C ASP A 47 3.17 -17.26 -14.45
N HIS A 48 4.28 -16.51 -14.44
CA HIS A 48 5.48 -16.85 -15.21
C HIS A 48 6.36 -17.94 -14.56
N TRP A 49 6.17 -18.25 -13.27
CA TRP A 49 6.98 -19.21 -12.53
C TRP A 49 6.25 -20.53 -12.20
N VAL A 50 5.08 -20.77 -12.82
CA VAL A 50 4.45 -22.10 -12.87
C VAL A 50 4.82 -22.86 -14.15
N TYR A 51 5.96 -22.53 -14.79
CA TYR A 51 6.67 -23.58 -15.54
C TYR A 51 7.24 -24.57 -14.52
N TYR A 52 6.35 -25.45 -14.05
CA TYR A 52 6.74 -26.74 -13.50
C TYR A 52 7.59 -27.39 -14.58
N ASN A 53 8.86 -27.62 -14.25
CA ASN A 53 9.74 -28.39 -15.11
C ASN A 53 9.09 -29.77 -15.24
N ASP A 54 8.78 -30.18 -16.47
CA ASP A 54 8.60 -31.61 -16.78
C ASP A 54 9.86 -32.40 -16.38
#